data_AF-A0A6D2JHY1-F1
#
_entry.id   AF-A0A6D2JHY1-F1
#
_cell.length_a   1.000
_cell.length_b   1.000
_cell.length_c   1.000
_cell.angle_alpha   90.00
_cell.angle_beta   90.00
_cell.angle_gamma   90.00
#
_symmetry.space_group_name_H-M   'P 1'
#
loop_
_entity.id
_entity.type
_entity.pdbx_description
1 polymer ?
#
loop_
_entity_poly.entity_id
_entity_poly.type
_entity_poly.pdbx_seq_one_letter_code
_entity_poly.pdbx_strand_id
1 'polypeptide(L)'
;MRYASTRDLNPRAGDVSYYGKLIEIIELNYYDSFRVVLFKCKWADTRDARGYKKDDLGHTLVNVSRLIHTGNGEEVEPYVLASQSRLVYYVEDPNEKGWSVVVHVQPRDLYDMGDPTIS
;
A
#
# COMPACT_ATOMS: atom_id res chain seq x y z
N MET A 1 -8.86 11.56 2.41
CA MET A 1 -9.64 10.96 1.30
C MET A 1 -10.91 10.36 1.89
N ARG A 2 -12.03 10.23 1.17
CA ARG A 2 -13.22 9.54 1.69
C ARG A 2 -13.39 8.24 0.90
N TYR A 3 -13.35 7.11 1.60
CA TYR A 3 -13.62 5.79 0.99
C TYR A 3 -15.11 5.72 0.68
N ALA A 4 -15.45 5.01 -0.40
CA ALA A 4 -16.83 4.66 -0.67
C ALA A 4 -17.38 3.87 0.52
N SER A 5 -18.48 4.34 1.09
CA SER A 5 -19.23 3.59 2.10
C SER A 5 -20.11 2.56 1.37
N THR A 6 -20.43 1.44 2.02
CA THR A 6 -21.47 0.50 1.53
C THR A 6 -22.84 1.16 1.38
N ARG A 7 -23.03 2.36 1.94
CA ARG A 7 -24.23 3.21 1.80
C ARG A 7 -24.11 4.28 0.70
N ASP A 8 -22.98 4.34 0.00
CA ASP A 8 -22.75 5.34 -1.05
C ASP A 8 -23.36 4.86 -2.37
N LEU A 9 -24.41 5.54 -2.82
CA LEU A 9 -25.10 5.26 -4.08
C LEU A 9 -24.38 5.88 -5.30
N ASN A 10 -23.29 6.63 -5.08
CA ASN A 10 -22.53 7.26 -6.15
C ASN A 10 -21.03 6.93 -6.01
N PRO A 11 -20.62 5.67 -6.26
CA PRO A 11 -19.24 5.25 -6.12
C PRO A 11 -18.35 6.04 -7.09
N ARG A 12 -17.46 6.86 -6.53
CA ARG A 12 -16.41 7.52 -7.31
C ARG A 12 -15.26 6.54 -7.48
N ALA A 13 -15.00 6.12 -8.71
CA ALA A 13 -13.78 5.41 -9.05
C ALA A 13 -12.60 6.35 -8.84
N GLY A 14 -11.88 6.16 -7.73
CA GLY A 14 -10.60 6.82 -7.46
C GLY A 14 -9.56 5.75 -7.21
N ASP A 15 -8.34 5.98 -7.68
CA ASP A 15 -7.20 5.12 -7.34
C ASP A 15 -6.83 5.37 -5.87
N VAL A 16 -7.31 4.50 -4.98
CA VAL A 16 -7.04 4.59 -3.54
C VAL A 16 -5.90 3.65 -3.22
N SER A 17 -4.71 4.21 -3.00
CA SER A 17 -3.54 3.43 -2.59
C SER A 17 -3.64 3.05 -1.11
N TYR A 18 -3.47 1.76 -0.83
CA TYR A 18 -3.33 1.22 0.52
C TYR A 18 -1.86 0.95 0.81
N TYR A 19 -1.41 1.32 2.01
CA TYR A 19 -0.05 1.10 2.47
C TYR A 19 -0.08 0.21 3.69
N GLY A 20 0.68 -0.87 3.64
CA GLY A 20 0.72 -1.87 4.69
C GLY A 20 2.12 -2.39 4.93
N LYS A 21 2.32 -2.93 6.14
CA LYS A 21 3.49 -3.74 6.47
C LYS A 21 3.16 -5.19 6.23
N LEU A 22 3.92 -5.84 5.34
CA LEU A 22 3.83 -7.28 5.10
C LEU A 22 4.14 -8.04 6.40
N ILE A 23 3.26 -8.99 6.75
CA ILE A 23 3.38 -9.83 7.94
C ILE A 23 3.65 -11.27 7.55
N GLU A 24 2.85 -11.81 6.63
CA GLU A 24 2.92 -13.21 6.20
C GLU A 24 2.70 -13.29 4.69
N ILE A 25 3.33 -14.28 4.07
CA ILE A 25 3.09 -14.70 2.68
C ILE A 25 2.45 -16.08 2.74
N ILE A 26 1.30 -16.23 2.11
CA ILE A 26 0.53 -17.48 2.07
C ILE A 26 0.43 -17.92 0.60
N GLU A 27 0.94 -19.11 0.29
CA GLU A 27 0.74 -19.75 -1.00
C GLU A 27 -0.36 -20.81 -0.88
N LEU A 28 -1.44 -20.63 -1.64
CA LEU A 28 -2.50 -21.62 -1.79
C LEU A 28 -2.24 -22.43 -3.06
N ASN A 29 -2.02 -23.73 -2.91
CA ASN A 29 -1.80 -24.65 -4.01
C ASN A 29 -3.03 -25.52 -4.24
N TYR A 30 -3.70 -25.30 -5.37
CA TYR A 30 -4.85 -26.06 -5.81
C TYR A 30 -4.39 -27.15 -6.78
N TYR A 31 -4.24 -28.36 -6.25
CA TYR A 31 -3.94 -29.57 -7.02
C TYR A 31 -2.70 -29.45 -7.93
N ASP A 32 -1.65 -28.76 -7.46
CA ASP A 32 -0.37 -28.53 -8.18
C ASP A 32 -0.47 -27.84 -9.54
N SER A 33 -1.68 -27.43 -9.94
CA SER A 33 -1.96 -26.83 -11.25
C SER A 33 -2.23 -25.33 -11.17
N PHE A 34 -2.72 -24.86 -10.01
CA PHE A 34 -3.07 -23.46 -9.80
C PHE A 34 -2.57 -22.99 -8.45
N ARG A 35 -1.76 -21.93 -8.45
CA ARG A 35 -1.18 -21.35 -7.23
C ARG A 35 -1.59 -19.90 -7.09
N VAL A 36 -2.03 -19.53 -5.89
CA VAL A 36 -2.39 -18.16 -5.52
C VAL A 36 -1.53 -17.72 -4.36
N VAL A 37 -0.88 -16.57 -4.48
CA VAL A 37 -0.09 -15.98 -3.40
C VAL A 37 -0.86 -14.80 -2.81
N LEU A 38 -1.10 -14.88 -1.50
CA LEU A 38 -1.71 -13.83 -0.70
C LEU A 38 -0.68 -13.24 0.25
N PHE A 39 -0.73 -11.93 0.41
CA PHE A 39 0.03 -11.19 1.40
C PHE A 39 -0.89 -10.74 2.52
N LYS A 40 -0.55 -11.11 3.74
CA LYS A 40 -1.19 -10.59 4.94
C LYS A 40 -0.48 -9.32 5.36
N CYS A 41 -1.22 -8.21 5.45
CA CYS A 41 -0.67 -6.90 5.76
C CYS A 41 -1.29 -6.33 7.04
N LYS A 42 -0.48 -5.60 7.81
CA LYS A 42 -0.99 -4.60 8.76
C LYS A 42 -1.13 -3.27 8.03
N TRP A 43 -2.36 -2.84 7.81
CA TRP A 43 -2.66 -1.62 7.06
C TRP A 43 -2.54 -0.36 7.91
N ALA A 44 -1.89 0.67 7.38
CA ALA A 44 -1.86 2.00 7.96
C ALA A 44 -3.20 2.73 7.72
N ASP A 45 -3.65 3.53 8.69
CA ASP A 45 -4.88 4.31 8.59
C ASP A 45 -4.68 5.56 7.75
N THR A 46 -4.83 5.42 6.43
CA THR A 46 -4.64 6.51 5.47
C THR A 46 -5.92 7.32 5.20
N ARG A 47 -6.94 7.21 6.06
CA ARG A 47 -8.25 7.81 5.79
C ARG A 47 -8.27 9.33 5.87
N ASP A 48 -7.54 9.86 6.83
CA ASP A 48 -7.46 11.29 7.08
C ASP A 48 -6.01 11.81 6.99
N ALA A 49 -5.86 13.12 7.13
CA ALA A 49 -4.56 13.79 7.09
C ALA A 49 -3.63 13.40 8.25
N ARG A 50 -4.10 12.66 9.25
CA ARG A 50 -3.30 12.21 10.40
C ARG A 50 -2.58 10.90 10.13
N GLY A 51 -2.93 10.19 9.05
CA GLY A 51 -2.20 8.99 8.63
C GLY A 51 -1.74 8.98 7.18
N TYR A 52 -2.12 9.99 6.40
CA TYR A 52 -1.63 10.20 5.04
C TYR A 52 -1.43 11.69 4.75
N LYS A 53 -0.25 12.06 4.24
CA LYS A 53 0.00 13.40 3.69
C LYS A 53 1.03 13.36 2.57
N LYS A 54 1.16 14.46 1.85
CA LYS A 54 2.29 14.71 0.96
C LYS A 54 3.12 15.86 1.49
N ASP A 55 4.44 15.77 1.36
CA ASP A 55 5.34 16.90 1.64
C ASP A 55 5.35 17.90 0.48
N ASP A 56 6.08 19.01 0.68
CA ASP A 56 6.22 20.08 -0.32
C ASP A 56 6.99 19.61 -1.58
N LEU A 57 7.72 18.50 -1.49
CA LEU A 57 8.45 17.87 -2.59
C LEU A 57 7.61 16.83 -3.34
N GLY A 58 6.37 16.58 -2.87
CA GLY A 58 5.44 15.62 -3.46
C GLY A 58 5.62 14.17 -3.01
N HIS A 59 6.53 13.88 -2.08
CA HIS A 59 6.67 12.54 -1.51
C HIS A 59 5.45 12.18 -0.67
N THR A 60 5.10 10.90 -0.67
CA THR A 60 4.00 10.38 0.15
C THR A 60 4.52 9.99 1.53
N LEU A 61 3.89 10.53 2.58
CA LEU A 61 4.16 10.18 3.96
C LEU A 61 2.97 9.43 4.55
N VAL A 62 3.25 8.32 5.21
CA VAL A 62 2.26 7.48 5.87
C VAL A 62 2.62 7.34 7.35
N ASN A 63 1.62 7.47 8.21
CA ASN A 63 1.80 7.19 9.62
C ASN A 63 1.67 5.68 9.87
N VAL A 64 2.80 4.98 9.84
CA VAL A 64 2.85 3.51 10.01
C VAL A 64 2.56 3.06 11.44
N SER A 65 2.60 3.99 12.42
CA SER A 65 2.24 3.71 13.80
C SER A 65 0.73 3.66 14.04
N ARG A 66 -0.04 4.33 13.16
CA ARG A 66 -1.49 4.34 13.19
C ARG A 66 -2.03 3.28 12.25
N LEU A 67 -2.39 2.13 12.79
CA LEU A 67 -3.01 1.06 12.02
C LEU A 67 -4.52 1.29 11.89
N ILE A 68 -5.13 0.81 10.80
CA ILE A 68 -6.60 0.79 10.66
C ILE A 68 -7.26 -0.03 11.78
N HIS A 69 -6.50 -0.96 12.37
CA HIS A 69 -6.94 -1.86 13.43
C HIS A 69 -6.24 -1.58 14.77
N THR A 70 -6.96 -0.95 15.69
CA THR A 70 -6.60 -0.90 17.13
C THR A 70 -7.78 -1.08 18.09
N GLY A 71 -9.01 -1.25 17.61
CA GLY A 71 -10.12 -1.60 18.49
C GLY A 71 -11.48 -1.48 17.83
N ASN A 72 -12.25 -2.57 17.93
CA ASN A 72 -13.71 -2.62 17.86
C ASN A 72 -14.36 -2.44 16.47
N GLY A 73 -14.48 -3.55 15.73
CA GLY A 73 -15.71 -3.84 14.97
C GLY A 73 -15.70 -3.70 13.45
N GLU A 74 -14.65 -3.16 12.83
CA GLU A 74 -14.54 -3.12 11.36
C GLU A 74 -13.47 -4.13 10.90
N GLU A 75 -13.88 -5.33 10.51
CA GLU A 75 -12.99 -6.33 9.89
C GLU A 75 -12.51 -5.83 8.52
N VAL A 76 -11.41 -5.09 8.51
CA VAL A 76 -10.70 -4.78 7.26
C VAL A 76 -9.96 -6.01 6.79
N GLU A 77 -10.26 -6.44 5.58
CA GLU A 77 -9.60 -7.54 4.87
C GLU A 77 -8.07 -7.39 4.93
N PRO A 78 -7.35 -8.25 5.71
CA PRO A 78 -5.91 -8.13 5.86
C PRO A 78 -5.14 -8.72 4.67
N TYR A 79 -5.81 -9.48 3.79
CA TYR A 79 -5.16 -10.17 2.67
C TYR A 79 -5.26 -9.36 1.37
N VAL A 80 -4.17 -9.34 0.62
CA VAL A 80 -4.12 -8.80 -0.74
C VAL A 80 -3.46 -9.82 -1.67
N LEU A 81 -3.92 -9.91 -2.91
CA LEU A 81 -3.25 -10.71 -3.93
C LEU A 81 -1.87 -10.12 -4.21
N ALA A 82 -0.85 -10.98 -4.24
CA ALA A 82 0.51 -10.54 -4.57
C ALA A 82 0.57 -9.80 -5.93
N SER A 83 -0.23 -10.26 -6.91
CA SER A 83 -0.34 -9.66 -8.24
C SER A 83 -0.94 -8.25 -8.26
N GLN A 84 -1.67 -7.86 -7.21
CA GLN A 84 -2.30 -6.54 -7.08
C GLN A 84 -1.48 -5.60 -6.18
N SER A 85 -0.30 -6.04 -5.73
CA SER A 85 0.53 -5.30 -4.80
C SER A 85 1.84 -4.83 -5.46
N ARG A 86 2.39 -3.73 -4.94
CA ARG A 86 3.70 -3.21 -5.33
C ARG A 86 4.59 -3.12 -4.09
N LEU A 87 5.84 -3.53 -4.23
CA LEU A 87 6.82 -3.42 -3.16
C LEU A 87 7.19 -1.96 -2.91
N VAL A 88 7.13 -1.56 -1.65
CA VAL A 88 7.58 -0.27 -1.16
C VAL A 88 8.45 -0.47 0.07
N TYR A 89 9.35 0.46 0.34
CA TYR A 89 10.01 0.57 1.63
C TYR A 89 9.64 1.88 2.32
N TYR A 90 9.76 1.89 3.65
CA TYR A 90 9.41 3.01 4.50
C TYR A 90 10.69 3.59 5.11
N VAL A 91 10.91 4.88 4.92
CA VAL A 91 12.00 5.63 5.54
C VAL A 91 11.42 6.50 6.65
N GLU A 92 11.80 6.26 7.90
CA GLU A 92 11.30 7.03 9.05
C GLU A 92 11.66 8.51 8.90
N ASP A 93 10.68 9.38 9.15
CA ASP A 93 10.92 10.83 9.16
C ASP A 93 11.69 11.20 10.45
N PRO A 94 12.89 11.79 10.34
CA PRO A 94 13.69 12.15 11.52
C PRO A 94 13.03 13.27 12.35
N ASN A 95 12.13 14.06 11.76
CA ASN A 95 11.46 15.18 12.42
C ASN A 95 10.12 14.76 13.06
N GLU A 96 9.45 13.75 12.51
CA GLU A 96 8.11 13.35 12.96
C GLU A 96 8.01 11.83 13.21
N LYS A 97 8.23 11.44 14.46
CA LYS A 97 8.19 10.04 14.89
C LYS A 97 6.88 9.36 14.50
N GLY A 98 6.99 8.14 13.93
CA GLY A 98 5.85 7.33 13.50
C GLY A 98 5.37 7.64 12.08
N TRP A 99 5.88 8.69 11.44
CA TRP A 99 5.72 8.92 10.02
C TRP A 99 6.87 8.32 9.24
N SER A 100 6.56 7.88 8.03
CA SER A 100 7.56 7.38 7.10
C SER A 100 7.26 7.82 5.69
N VAL A 101 8.31 8.22 4.98
CA VAL A 101 8.27 8.44 3.53
C VAL A 101 8.16 7.08 2.86
N VAL A 102 7.18 6.95 1.97
CA VAL A 102 7.00 5.75 1.15
C VAL A 102 7.85 5.88 -0.10
N VAL A 103 8.71 4.88 -0.32
CA VAL A 103 9.51 4.81 -1.53
C VAL A 103 9.14 3.58 -2.34
N HIS A 104 8.74 3.83 -3.59
CA HIS A 104 8.38 2.78 -4.53
C HIS A 104 9.63 2.12 -5.09
N VAL A 105 9.69 0.79 -5.01
CA VAL A 105 10.79 0.03 -5.59
C VAL A 105 10.46 -0.22 -7.07
N GLN A 106 11.34 0.21 -7.96
CA GLN A 106 11.35 -0.28 -9.33
C GLN A 106 12.18 -1.58 -9.38
N PRO A 107 11.60 -2.70 -9.84
CA PRO A 107 12.36 -3.91 -10.12
C PRO A 107 13.51 -3.61 -11.09
N ARG A 108 14.70 -4.17 -10.84
CA ARG A 108 15.89 -3.93 -11.67
C ARG A 108 15.68 -4.31 -13.14
N ASP A 109 14.78 -5.25 -13.41
CA ASP A 109 14.48 -5.75 -14.76
C ASP A 109 13.58 -4.79 -15.57
N LEU A 110 13.11 -3.70 -14.96
CA LEU A 110 12.26 -2.67 -15.60
C LEU A 110 12.99 -1.32 -15.73
N TYR A 111 14.31 -1.28 -15.57
CA TYR A 111 15.08 -0.09 -15.91
C TYR A 111 15.02 0.12 -17.43
N ASP A 112 14.21 1.10 -17.85
CA ASP A 112 14.26 1.67 -19.19
C ASP A 112 15.62 2.36 -19.35
N MET A 113 16.54 1.69 -20.04
CA MET A 113 17.87 2.22 -20.35
C MET A 113 17.85 3.29 -21.44
N GLY A 114 16.68 3.81 -21.81
CA GLY A 114 16.53 4.74 -22.92
C GLY A 114 16.78 4.04 -24.26
N ASP A 115 15.97 4.35 -25.26
CA ASP A 115 16.20 3.85 -26.60
C ASP A 115 17.50 4.47 -27.15
N PRO A 116 18.54 3.68 -27.50
CA PRO A 116 19.82 4.22 -27.99
C PRO A 116 19.71 4.84 -29.40
N THR A 117 18.51 4.95 -29.97
CA THR A 117 18.30 5.37 -31.36
C THR A 117 17.93 6.85 -31.55
N ILE A 118 17.97 7.68 -30.51
CA ILE A 118 17.84 9.14 -30.68
C ILE A 118 19.21 9.82 -30.47
N SER A 119 19.94 9.96 -31.58
CA SER A 119 21.07 10.89 -31.76
C SER A 119 20.81 11.77 -32.97
#